data_AF-A0A7X7KVI1-F1
#
_entry.id   AF-A0A7X7KVI1-F1
#
_cell.length_a   1.000
_cell.length_b   1.000
_cell.length_c   1.000
_cell.angle_alpha   90.00
_cell.angle_beta   90.00
_cell.angle_gamma   90.00
#
_symmetry.space_group_name_H-M   'P 1'
#
loop_
_entity.id
_entity.type
_entity.pdbx_description
1 polymer ?
#
loop_
_entity_poly.entity_id
_entity_poly.type
_entity_poly.pdbx_seq_one_letter_code
_entity_poly.pdbx_strand_id
1 'polypeptide(L)'
;GVEDEARVWINGRAIGTSGRGFSLPFVFDLTDGIARQGRNLLAIQVARNSKANEIGLGGIIRPCFVFTGPRLESAAPKTLELRRVLPGGELGEIEQ
;
A
#
# COMPACT_ATOMS: atom_id res chain seq x y z
N GLY A 1 5.88 -1.75 1.40
CA GLY A 1 7.23 -1.80 0.81
C GLY A 1 7.92 -3.05 1.28
N VAL A 2 8.52 -3.81 0.36
CA VAL A 2 9.22 -5.06 0.63
C VAL A 2 10.57 -5.07 -0.08
N GLU A 3 11.36 -6.10 0.19
CA GLU A 3 12.49 -6.51 -0.64
C GLU A 3 12.46 -8.05 -0.78
N ASP A 4 12.36 -8.63 -1.97
CA ASP A 4 12.35 -8.00 -3.31
C ASP A 4 10.99 -8.03 -4.00
N GLU A 5 10.21 -9.07 -3.76
CA GLU A 5 8.96 -9.30 -4.47
C GLU A 5 7.92 -9.81 -3.47
N ALA A 6 6.77 -9.13 -3.39
CA ALA A 6 5.63 -9.60 -2.64
C ALA A 6 4.69 -10.38 -3.55
N ARG A 7 4.37 -11.62 -3.18
CA ARG A 7 3.31 -12.43 -3.80
C ARG A 7 2.16 -12.53 -2.82
N VAL A 8 0.94 -12.27 -3.29
CA VAL A 8 -0.21 -12.05 -2.41
C VAL A 8 -1.33 -13.02 -2.74
N TRP A 9 -1.92 -13.60 -1.69
CA TRP A 9 -3.11 -14.42 -1.74
C TRP A 9 -4.14 -13.96 -0.71
N ILE A 10 -5.42 -14.07 -1.04
CA ILE A 10 -6.53 -13.91 -0.11
C ILE A 10 -7.36 -15.19 -0.14
N ASN A 11 -7.58 -15.80 1.03
CA ASN A 11 -8.35 -17.05 1.15
C ASN A 11 -7.90 -18.16 0.18
N GLY A 12 -6.58 -18.28 -0.04
CA GLY A 12 -5.99 -19.25 -0.97
C GLY A 12 -6.03 -18.86 -2.45
N ARG A 13 -6.74 -17.80 -2.84
CA ARG A 13 -6.76 -17.28 -4.22
C ARG A 13 -5.56 -16.34 -4.44
N ALA A 14 -4.79 -16.60 -5.50
CA ALA A 14 -3.72 -15.71 -5.92
C ALA A 14 -4.29 -14.37 -6.42
N ILE A 15 -3.75 -13.26 -5.91
CA ILE A 15 -4.14 -11.90 -6.29
C ILE A 15 -3.13 -11.32 -7.28
N GLY A 16 -1.84 -11.50 -7.03
CA GLY A 16 -0.79 -11.00 -7.91
C GLY A 16 0.58 -10.91 -7.24
N THR A 17 1.49 -10.24 -7.93
CA THR A 17 2.85 -9.94 -7.48
C THR A 17 3.11 -8.43 -7.57
N SER A 18 3.92 -7.89 -6.65
CA SER A 18 4.37 -6.49 -6.72
C SER A 18 5.38 -6.25 -7.85
N GLY A 19 5.87 -7.32 -8.48
CA GLY A 19 7.11 -7.28 -9.25
C GLY A 19 8.33 -7.12 -8.33
N ARG A 20 9.52 -7.18 -8.94
CA ARG A 20 10.80 -6.99 -8.22
C ARG A 20 11.04 -5.51 -7.97
N GLY A 21 11.40 -5.16 -6.75
CA GLY A 21 11.79 -3.80 -6.39
C GLY A 21 12.21 -3.68 -4.93
N PHE A 22 12.75 -2.53 -4.57
CA PHE A 22 13.15 -2.24 -3.20
C PHE A 22 12.30 -1.11 -2.63
N SER A 23 11.55 -1.41 -1.57
CA SER A 23 10.80 -0.43 -0.79
C SER A 23 9.80 0.43 -1.59
N LEU A 24 9.37 0.00 -2.78
CA LEU A 24 8.33 0.68 -3.55
C LEU A 24 6.93 0.39 -2.95
N PRO A 25 6.00 1.37 -3.01
CA PRO A 25 4.60 1.13 -2.67
C PRO A 25 3.93 0.31 -3.79
N PHE A 26 2.95 -0.50 -3.42
CA PHE A 26 2.12 -1.26 -4.34
C PHE A 26 0.72 -1.45 -3.73
N VAL A 27 -0.27 -1.64 -4.59
CA VAL A 27 -1.68 -1.78 -4.20
C VAL A 27 -2.26 -3.00 -4.90
N PHE A 28 -3.08 -3.76 -4.18
CA PHE A 28 -3.81 -4.91 -4.71
C PHE A 28 -5.30 -4.74 -4.44
N ASP A 29 -6.14 -5.07 -5.43
CA ASP A 29 -7.57 -5.18 -5.24
C ASP A 29 -7.88 -6.58 -4.67
N LEU A 30 -8.38 -6.62 -3.43
CA LEU A 30 -8.74 -7.86 -2.73
C LEU A 30 -10.22 -8.21 -2.90
N THR A 31 -11.02 -7.32 -3.49
CA THR A 31 -12.49 -7.32 -3.40
C THR A 31 -13.12 -8.66 -3.75
N ASP A 32 -12.70 -9.27 -4.85
CA ASP A 32 -13.28 -10.50 -5.38
C ASP A 32 -12.95 -11.74 -4.54
N GLY A 33 -11.94 -11.66 -3.67
CA GLY A 33 -11.49 -12.77 -2.84
C GLY A 33 -11.98 -12.72 -1.39
N ILE A 34 -12.71 -11.66 -0.99
CA ILE A 34 -13.16 -11.46 0.39
C ILE A 34 -14.42 -12.28 0.69
N ALA A 35 -14.35 -13.11 1.73
CA ALA A 35 -15.50 -13.65 2.42
C ALA A 35 -16.12 -12.53 3.27
N ARG A 36 -17.26 -11.98 2.81
CA ARG A 36 -17.95 -10.84 3.46
C ARG A 36 -18.46 -11.18 4.86
N GLN A 37 -18.66 -12.46 5.13
CA GLN A 37 -19.04 -12.99 6.43
C GLN A 37 -17.94 -13.94 6.91
N GLY A 38 -17.51 -13.76 8.16
CA GLY A 38 -16.49 -14.62 8.77
C GLY A 38 -15.05 -14.14 8.58
N ARG A 39 -14.10 -15.06 8.78
CA ARG A 39 -12.66 -14.76 8.81
C ARG A 39 -12.05 -14.84 7.42
N ASN A 40 -11.15 -13.90 7.13
CA ASN A 40 -10.34 -13.91 5.93
C ASN A 40 -8.88 -14.14 6.29
N LEU A 41 -8.13 -14.82 5.41
CA LEU A 41 -6.69 -15.01 5.52
C LEU A 41 -5.99 -14.31 4.36
N LEU A 42 -5.31 -13.20 4.66
CA LEU A 42 -4.37 -12.56 3.75
C LEU A 42 -2.98 -13.18 3.97
N ALA A 43 -2.45 -13.84 2.95
CA ALA A 43 -1.11 -14.40 2.97
C ALA A 43 -0.20 -13.60 2.03
N ILE A 44 0.98 -13.24 2.52
CA ILE A 44 2.00 -12.52 1.77
C ILE A 44 3.29 -13.30 1.86
N GLN A 45 3.80 -13.75 0.72
CA GLN A 45 5.15 -14.30 0.62
C GLN A 45 6.07 -13.18 0.14
N VAL A 46 7.15 -12.94 0.88
CA VAL A 46 8.24 -12.10 0.40
C VAL A 46 9.34 -12.99 -0.15
N ALA A 47 9.52 -12.96 -1.46
CA ALA A 47 10.58 -13.67 -2.15
C ALA A 47 11.81 -12.76 -2.25
N ARG A 48 12.94 -13.22 -1.71
CA ARG A 48 14.25 -12.59 -1.92
C ARG A 48 14.85 -13.16 -3.20
N ASN A 49 14.97 -12.29 -4.20
CA ASN A 49 15.51 -12.60 -5.52
C ASN A 49 16.84 -11.85 -5.79
N SER A 50 17.23 -10.94 -4.90
CA SER A 50 18.48 -10.19 -4.92
C SER A 50 19.59 -10.99 -4.23
N LYS A 51 20.84 -10.59 -4.51
CA LYS A 51 22.02 -11.09 -3.81
C LYS A 51 22.36 -10.23 -2.58
N ALA A 52 21.56 -9.19 -2.29
CA ALA A 52 21.79 -8.32 -1.16
C ALA A 52 21.54 -9.09 0.15
N ASN A 53 22.47 -8.98 1.08
CA ASN A 53 22.46 -9.78 2.31
C ASN A 53 22.97 -8.94 3.48
N GLU A 54 22.30 -7.83 3.72
CA GLU A 54 22.62 -6.87 4.77
C GLU A 54 21.58 -6.96 5.91
N ILE A 55 21.97 -6.51 7.09
CA ILE A 55 21.05 -6.44 8.24
C ILE A 55 19.98 -5.38 7.94
N GLY A 56 18.71 -5.75 8.10
CA GLY A 56 17.56 -4.88 7.79
C GLY A 56 16.97 -5.06 6.39
N LEU A 57 17.51 -6.00 5.61
CA LEU A 57 17.00 -6.38 4.30
C LEU A 57 16.10 -7.63 4.35
N GLY A 58 15.08 -7.63 3.49
CA GLY A 58 14.09 -8.70 3.37
C GLY A 58 12.83 -8.56 4.23
N GLY A 59 11.74 -9.14 3.74
CA GLY A 59 10.45 -9.15 4.42
C GLY A 59 9.61 -7.89 4.15
N ILE A 60 8.64 -7.64 5.03
CA ILE A 60 7.80 -6.43 4.99
C ILE A 60 8.50 -5.36 5.83
N ILE A 61 9.13 -4.41 5.15
CA ILE A 61 10.02 -3.40 5.75
C ILE A 61 9.37 -2.01 5.90
N ARG A 62 8.11 -1.88 5.49
CA ARG A 62 7.31 -0.65 5.62
C ARG A 62 5.88 -1.00 6.07
N PRO A 63 5.13 -0.06 6.67
CA PRO A 63 3.74 -0.28 7.04
C PRO A 63 2.88 -0.83 5.91
N CYS A 64 1.94 -1.69 6.27
CA CYS A 64 0.90 -2.21 5.39
C CYS A 64 -0.47 -1.76 5.90
N PHE A 65 -1.35 -1.44 4.98
CA PHE A 65 -2.69 -0.98 5.28
C PHE A 65 -3.70 -1.80 4.48
N VAL A 66 -4.83 -2.08 5.10
CA VAL A 66 -6.01 -2.64 4.45
C VAL A 66 -7.10 -1.58 4.53
N PHE A 67 -7.64 -1.20 3.38
CA PHE A 67 -8.70 -0.21 3.28
C PHE A 67 -9.97 -0.86 2.76
N THR A 68 -11.12 -0.30 3.13
CA THR A 68 -12.43 -0.69 2.60
C THR A 68 -13.21 0.57 2.28
N GLY A 69 -14.07 0.49 1.27
CA GLY A 69 -14.90 1.60 0.84
C GLY A 69 -15.68 1.23 -0.42
N PRO A 70 -16.61 2.09 -0.86
CA PRO A 70 -17.24 1.94 -2.16
C PRO A 70 -16.17 2.01 -3.26
N ARG A 71 -16.33 1.21 -4.30
CA ARG A 71 -15.54 1.37 -5.53
C ARG A 71 -15.97 2.69 -6.17
N LEU A 72 -15.06 3.65 -6.25
CA LEU A 72 -15.33 4.91 -6.93
C LEU A 72 -15.18 4.72 -8.45
N GLU A 73 -16.12 5.28 -9.23
CA GLU A 73 -16.05 5.23 -10.70
C GLU A 73 -14.90 6.07 -11.26
N SER A 74 -14.48 7.10 -10.51
CA SER A 74 -13.33 7.95 -10.79
C SER A 74 -12.54 8.19 -9.50
N ALA A 75 -11.26 8.58 -9.63
CA ALA A 75 -10.48 8.94 -8.46
C ALA A 75 -11.18 10.06 -7.68
N ALA A 76 -11.22 9.94 -6.35
CA ALA A 76 -11.76 10.99 -5.51
C ALA A 76 -11.12 12.34 -5.88
N PRO A 77 -11.89 13.44 -5.95
CA PRO A 77 -11.32 14.75 -6.22
C PRO A 77 -10.21 15.02 -5.21
N LYS A 78 -9.05 15.49 -5.69
CA LYS A 78 -8.02 16.02 -4.80
C LYS A 78 -8.52 17.35 -4.25
N THR A 79 -9.39 17.33 -3.26
CA THR A 79 -9.74 18.52 -2.50
C THR A 79 -8.61 18.77 -1.50
N LEU A 80 -7.44 19.12 -2.00
CA LEU A 80 -6.38 19.71 -1.19
C LEU A 80 -6.46 21.20 -1.45
N GLU A 81 -7.23 21.91 -0.61
CA GLU A 81 -6.96 23.33 -0.44
C GLU A 81 -5.63 23.44 0.31
N LEU A 82 -4.55 23.48 -0.45
CA LEU A 82 -3.23 23.74 0.10
C LEU A 82 -3.24 25.17 0.63
N ARG A 83 -3.00 25.33 1.93
CA ARG A 83 -2.84 26.64 2.58
C ARG A 83 -1.46 26.73 3.20
N ARG A 84 -0.88 27.93 3.20
CA ARG A 84 0.35 28.24 3.92
C ARG A 84 0.03 28.26 5.42
N VAL A 85 0.89 27.68 6.26
CA VAL A 85 0.80 27.85 7.71
C VAL A 85 1.79 28.95 8.11
N LEU A 86 1.29 30.04 8.69
CA LEU A 86 2.10 31.16 9.15
C LEU A 86 2.69 30.89 10.54
N PRO A 87 3.79 31.58 10.94
CA PRO A 87 4.28 31.56 12.31
C PRO A 87 3.17 32.06 13.27
N GLY A 88 2.57 31.15 14.04
CA GLY A 88 1.36 31.41 14.84
C GLY A 88 0.22 30.43 14.56
N GLY A 89 0.33 29.59 13.52
CA GLY A 89 -0.67 28.56 13.20
C GLY A 89 -1.83 29.06 12.33
N GLU A 90 -1.82 30.34 11.96
CA GLU A 90 -2.80 30.93 11.04
C GLU A 90 -2.61 30.38 9.62
N LEU A 91 -3.72 30.29 8.88
CA LEU A 91 -3.73 29.80 7.50
C LEU A 91 -3.68 30.99 6.52
N GLY A 92 -2.65 31.02 5.67
CA GLY A 92 -2.48 31.99 4.58
C GLY A 92 -2.63 31.35 3.21
N GLU A 93 -2.74 32.20 2.18
CA GLU A 93 -2.73 31.75 0.78
C GLU A 93 -1.33 31.33 0.32
N ILE A 94 -1.26 30.53 -0.74
CA ILE A 94 0.01 30.15 -1.38
C ILE A 94 0.35 31.22 -2.41
N GLU A 95 1.50 31.88 -2.28
CA GLU A 95 2.04 32.75 -3.33
C GLU A 95 2.42 31.91 -4.55
N GLN A 96 1.99 32.33 -5.75
CA GLN A 96 2.29 31.66 -7.03
C GLN A 96 3.74 31.84 -7.46
#